data_AF-A0A357LBY6-F1
#
_entry.id   AF-A0A357LBY6-F1
#
_cell.length_a   1.000
_cell.length_b   1.000
_cell.length_c   1.000
_cell.angle_alpha   90.00
_cell.angle_beta   90.00
_cell.angle_gamma   90.00
#
_symmetry.space_group_name_H-M   'P 1'
#
loop_
_entity.id
_entity.type
_entity.pdbx_description
1 polymer ?
#
loop_
_entity_poly.entity_id
_entity_poly.type
_entity_poly.pdbx_seq_one_letter_code
_entity_poly.pdbx_strand_id
1 'polypeptide(L)'
;MTGAQIAALRDWCLRRLGEHETAHQRDPMSSGVRLLMVDLREKLAAGEITHDTLSALARLVADEALVARARRLGGRAAPRDWDALIEDVWRPLEEAPFEIARQTLERTKAGIVFTAHPTFALSRKARQLIGDLAV
;
A
#
# COMPACT_ATOMS: atom_id res chain seq x y z
N MET A 1 10.17 -25.59 3.68
CA MET A 1 10.20 -25.15 2.27
C MET A 1 11.24 -24.05 2.11
N THR A 2 11.91 -23.96 0.96
CA THR A 2 12.89 -22.91 0.64
C THR A 2 12.17 -21.62 0.22
N GLY A 3 12.88 -20.48 0.21
CA GLY A 3 12.31 -19.20 -0.24
C GLY A 3 11.74 -19.25 -1.66
N ALA A 4 12.39 -19.99 -2.57
CA ALA A 4 11.90 -20.19 -3.94
C ALA A 4 10.55 -20.93 -3.99
N GLN A 5 10.35 -21.92 -3.11
CA GLN A 5 9.08 -22.64 -3.03
C GLN A 5 7.94 -21.75 -2.47
N ILE A 6 8.26 -20.82 -1.55
CA ILE A 6 7.27 -19.85 -1.05
C ILE A 6 6.89 -18.85 -2.15
N ALA A 7 7.85 -18.36 -2.94
CA ALA A 7 7.58 -17.51 -4.08
C ALA A 7 6.72 -18.21 -5.14
N ALA A 8 7.00 -19.49 -5.44
CA ALA A 8 6.17 -20.28 -6.34
C ALA A 8 4.74 -20.46 -5.83
N LEU A 9 4.56 -20.63 -4.51
CA LEU A 9 3.23 -20.69 -3.91
C LEU A 9 2.50 -19.34 -4.00
N ARG A 10 3.19 -18.20 -3.80
CA ARG A 10 2.63 -16.86 -4.03
C ARG A 10 2.14 -16.73 -5.46
N ASP A 11 2.95 -17.11 -6.44
CA ASP A 11 2.60 -17.00 -7.86
C ASP A 11 1.41 -17.91 -8.22
N TRP A 12 1.38 -19.11 -7.65
CA TRP A 12 0.23 -20.00 -7.75
C TRP A 12 -1.04 -19.37 -7.17
N CYS A 13 -0.96 -18.73 -5.98
CA CYS A 13 -2.10 -18.04 -5.36
C CYS A 13 -2.62 -16.89 -6.23
N LEU A 14 -1.72 -16.06 -6.78
CA LEU A 14 -2.09 -14.94 -7.64
C LEU A 14 -2.79 -15.42 -8.92
N ARG A 15 -2.26 -16.48 -9.55
CA ARG A 15 -2.90 -17.09 -10.72
C ARG A 15 -4.28 -17.64 -10.40
N ARG A 16 -4.43 -18.40 -9.30
CA ARG A 16 -5.73 -18.94 -8.86
C ARG A 16 -6.73 -17.83 -8.56
N LEU A 17 -6.30 -16.76 -7.90
CA LEU A 17 -7.17 -15.63 -7.61
C LEU A 17 -7.69 -14.98 -8.90
N GLY A 18 -6.83 -14.76 -9.91
CA GLY A 18 -7.24 -14.23 -11.21
C GLY A 18 -8.22 -15.14 -11.98
N GLU A 19 -8.04 -16.46 -11.88
CA GLU A 19 -8.99 -17.44 -12.43
C GLU A 19 -10.36 -17.34 -11.75
N HIS A 20 -10.38 -17.22 -10.42
CA HIS A 20 -11.63 -17.06 -9.64
C HIS A 20 -12.31 -15.71 -9.89
N GLU A 21 -11.55 -14.62 -10.03
CA GLU A 21 -12.07 -13.28 -10.36
C GLU A 21 -12.71 -13.24 -11.76
N THR A 22 -12.17 -14.01 -12.71
CA THR A 22 -12.78 -14.15 -14.05
C THR A 22 -14.12 -14.89 -13.98
N ALA A 23 -14.25 -15.88 -13.10
CA ALA A 23 -15.52 -16.56 -12.84
C ALA A 23 -16.55 -15.64 -12.12
N HIS A 24 -16.06 -14.71 -11.28
CA HIS A 24 -16.88 -13.72 -10.57
C HIS A 24 -17.64 -12.76 -11.49
N GLN A 25 -17.13 -12.54 -12.70
CA GLN A 25 -17.85 -11.78 -13.74
C GLN A 25 -19.15 -12.47 -14.19
N ARG A 26 -19.27 -13.79 -13.96
CA ARG A 26 -20.46 -14.58 -14.30
C ARG A 26 -21.38 -14.79 -13.10
N ASP A 27 -20.82 -14.80 -11.89
CA ASP A 27 -21.57 -14.87 -10.63
C ASP A 27 -21.08 -13.80 -9.63
N PRO A 28 -21.80 -12.68 -9.49
CA PRO A 28 -21.50 -11.60 -8.54
C PRO A 28 -21.51 -12.02 -7.06
N MET A 29 -21.97 -13.22 -6.72
CA MET A 29 -21.96 -13.74 -5.34
C MET A 29 -20.71 -14.57 -5.02
N SER A 30 -19.88 -14.88 -6.02
CA SER A 30 -18.75 -15.81 -5.89
C SER A 30 -17.45 -15.14 -5.41
N SER A 31 -17.18 -15.08 -4.11
CA SER A 31 -15.93 -14.46 -3.61
C SER A 31 -14.65 -15.24 -4.02
N GLY A 32 -13.81 -14.66 -4.87
CA GLY A 32 -12.55 -15.28 -5.32
C GLY A 32 -11.55 -15.58 -4.19
N VAL A 33 -11.53 -14.73 -3.15
CA VAL A 33 -10.73 -14.98 -1.93
C VAL A 33 -11.22 -16.21 -1.19
N ARG A 34 -12.55 -16.42 -1.10
CA ARG A 34 -13.12 -17.61 -0.48
C ARG A 34 -12.76 -18.87 -1.26
N LEU A 35 -12.79 -18.81 -2.58
CA LEU A 35 -12.40 -19.95 -3.44
C LEU A 35 -10.91 -20.28 -3.30
N LEU A 36 -10.04 -19.28 -3.27
CA LEU A 36 -8.62 -19.47 -2.99
C LEU A 36 -8.37 -20.11 -1.60
N MET A 37 -9.15 -19.71 -0.59
CA MET A 37 -9.08 -20.34 0.74
C MET A 37 -9.42 -21.84 0.68
N VAL A 38 -10.44 -22.22 -0.11
CA VAL A 38 -10.78 -23.64 -0.32
C VAL A 38 -9.60 -24.37 -0.96
N ASP A 39 -9.02 -23.84 -2.04
CA ASP A 39 -7.88 -24.46 -2.72
C ASP A 39 -6.67 -24.65 -1.76
N LEU A 40 -6.38 -23.65 -0.93
CA LEU A 40 -5.29 -23.73 0.07
C LEU A 40 -5.57 -24.78 1.15
N ARG A 41 -6.82 -24.94 1.57
CA ARG A 41 -7.21 -25.99 2.53
C ARG A 41 -7.06 -27.38 1.93
N GLU A 42 -7.38 -27.55 0.65
CA GLU A 42 -7.18 -28.83 -0.05
C GLU A 42 -5.69 -29.19 -0.13
N LYS A 43 -4.83 -28.23 -0.49
CA LYS A 43 -3.36 -28.43 -0.48
C LYS A 43 -2.82 -28.78 0.90
N LEU A 44 -3.33 -28.13 1.95
CA LEU A 44 -2.94 -28.42 3.32
C LEU A 44 -3.39 -29.83 3.75
N ALA A 45 -4.62 -30.23 3.41
CA ALA A 45 -5.15 -31.56 3.70
C ALA A 45 -4.41 -32.68 2.95
N ALA A 46 -3.94 -32.40 1.73
CA ALA A 46 -3.11 -33.30 0.94
C ALA A 46 -1.64 -33.37 1.42
N GLY A 47 -1.24 -32.53 2.39
CA GLY A 47 0.13 -32.46 2.89
C GLY A 47 1.11 -31.78 1.93
N GLU A 48 0.63 -31.14 0.86
CA GLU A 48 1.48 -30.43 -0.11
C GLU A 48 2.09 -29.15 0.47
N ILE A 49 1.40 -28.54 1.44
CA ILE A 49 1.85 -27.37 2.19
C ILE A 49 1.61 -27.60 3.69
N THR A 50 2.26 -26.79 4.53
CA THR A 50 2.15 -26.85 5.99
C THR A 50 1.69 -25.51 6.56
N HIS A 51 1.35 -25.47 7.85
CA HIS A 51 1.08 -24.20 8.53
C HIS A 51 2.30 -23.26 8.53
N ASP A 52 3.52 -23.79 8.61
CA ASP A 52 4.74 -23.01 8.50
C ASP A 52 4.90 -22.42 7.10
N THR A 53 4.56 -23.18 6.06
CA THR A 53 4.50 -22.69 4.68
C THR A 53 3.54 -21.51 4.54
N LEU A 54 2.34 -21.62 5.11
CA LEU A 54 1.33 -20.55 5.07
C LEU A 54 1.80 -19.30 5.83
N SER A 55 2.44 -19.46 6.98
CA SER A 55 3.03 -18.35 7.75
C SER A 55 4.14 -17.65 6.97
N ALA A 56 5.02 -18.41 6.31
CA ALA A 56 6.07 -17.86 5.46
C ALA A 56 5.51 -17.12 4.23
N LEU A 57 4.46 -17.67 3.59
CA LEU A 57 3.74 -17.02 2.50
C LEU A 57 3.13 -15.68 2.95
N ALA A 58 2.44 -15.68 4.09
CA ALA A 58 1.82 -14.46 4.63
C ALA A 58 2.87 -13.37 4.90
N ARG A 59 4.04 -13.76 5.42
CA ARG A 59 5.14 -12.82 5.63
C ARG A 59 5.70 -12.25 4.33
N LEU A 60 5.94 -13.09 3.33
CA LEU A 60 6.41 -12.65 2.00
C LEU A 60 5.44 -11.61 1.40
N VAL A 61 4.15 -11.93 1.37
CA VAL A 61 3.11 -11.04 0.82
C VAL A 61 3.01 -9.73 1.62
N ALA A 62 3.14 -9.79 2.95
CA ALA A 62 3.13 -8.60 3.79
C ALA A 62 4.34 -7.68 3.52
N ASP A 63 5.54 -8.25 3.39
CA ASP A 63 6.77 -7.51 3.09
C ASP A 63 6.68 -6.85 1.70
N GLU A 64 6.21 -7.58 0.68
CA GLU A 64 5.97 -7.03 -0.66
C GLU A 64 4.93 -5.90 -0.64
N ALA A 65 3.84 -6.06 0.10
CA ALA A 65 2.80 -5.05 0.22
C ALA A 65 3.30 -3.77 0.93
N LEU A 66 4.19 -3.91 1.91
CA LEU A 66 4.85 -2.78 2.58
C LEU A 66 5.74 -2.01 1.60
N VAL A 67 6.62 -2.71 0.87
CA VAL A 67 7.50 -2.09 -0.14
C VAL A 67 6.69 -1.41 -1.24
N ALA A 68 5.66 -2.07 -1.76
CA ALA A 68 4.79 -1.48 -2.78
C ALA A 68 4.08 -0.21 -2.27
N ARG A 69 3.70 -0.17 -0.99
CA ARG A 69 3.09 1.02 -0.37
C ARG A 69 4.10 2.16 -0.23
N ALA A 70 5.33 1.87 0.17
CA ALA A 70 6.41 2.86 0.23
C ALA A 70 6.71 3.46 -1.15
N ARG A 71 6.82 2.63 -2.19
CA ARG A 71 7.01 3.11 -3.57
C ARG A 71 5.87 4.00 -4.06
N ARG A 72 4.61 3.64 -3.76
CA ARG A 72 3.45 4.51 -4.09
C ARG A 72 3.48 5.83 -3.33
N LEU A 73 3.99 5.84 -2.10
CA LEU A 73 4.15 7.06 -1.31
C LEU A 73 5.25 7.95 -1.91
N GLY A 74 6.44 7.41 -2.17
CA GLY A 74 7.55 8.13 -2.80
C GLY A 74 7.18 8.68 -4.18
N GLY A 75 6.48 7.90 -5.02
CA GLY A 75 6.01 8.37 -6.32
C GLY A 75 4.97 9.51 -6.27
N ARG A 76 4.32 9.74 -5.13
CA ARG A 76 3.39 10.88 -4.92
C ARG A 76 4.08 12.11 -4.35
N ALA A 77 5.21 11.92 -3.69
CA ALA A 77 5.96 12.97 -3.03
C ALA A 77 7.36 12.97 -3.63
N ALA A 78 7.56 13.69 -4.74
CA ALA A 78 8.90 13.96 -5.24
C ALA A 78 9.73 14.54 -4.07
N PRO A 79 10.99 14.12 -3.89
CA PRO A 79 11.88 14.75 -2.92
C PRO A 79 11.87 16.25 -3.18
N ARG A 80 11.46 17.02 -2.17
CA ARG A 80 11.51 18.48 -2.22
C ARG A 80 12.49 18.96 -1.17
N ASP A 81 13.38 19.83 -1.61
CA ASP A 81 14.03 20.75 -0.71
C ASP A 81 12.94 21.69 -0.18
N TRP A 82 12.53 21.47 1.07
CA TRP A 82 11.47 22.24 1.69
C TRP A 82 11.90 23.70 1.88
N ASP A 83 13.18 23.96 2.13
CA ASP A 83 13.69 25.31 2.32
C ASP A 83 13.62 26.07 0.99
N ALA A 84 14.08 25.45 -0.10
CA ALA A 84 13.96 26.04 -1.44
C ALA A 84 12.49 26.24 -1.86
N LEU A 85 11.59 25.30 -1.55
CA LEU A 85 10.17 25.43 -1.85
C LEU A 85 9.53 26.59 -1.07
N ILE A 86 9.84 26.70 0.22
CA ILE A 86 9.34 27.78 1.08
C ILE A 86 9.84 29.12 0.54
N GLU A 87 11.13 29.22 0.22
CA GLU A 87 11.74 30.41 -0.38
C GLU A 87 11.06 30.79 -1.70
N ASP A 88 10.81 29.83 -2.60
CA ASP A 88 10.11 30.06 -3.86
C ASP A 88 8.67 30.55 -3.68
N VAL A 89 7.98 30.08 -2.63
CA VAL A 89 6.63 30.55 -2.27
C VAL A 89 6.67 31.94 -1.65
N TRP A 90 7.74 32.28 -0.93
CA TRP A 90 7.86 33.52 -0.17
C TRP A 90 8.36 34.69 -1.01
N ARG A 91 9.32 34.46 -1.90
CA ARG A 91 9.94 35.47 -2.75
C ARG A 91 8.94 36.39 -3.50
N PRO A 92 7.83 35.90 -4.09
CA PRO A 92 6.85 36.77 -4.74
C PRO A 92 6.03 37.63 -3.77
N LEU A 93 6.02 37.29 -2.48
CA LEU A 93 5.24 37.98 -1.44
C LEU A 93 6.06 39.02 -0.68
N GLU A 94 7.39 38.93 -0.68
CA GLU A 94 8.27 39.89 0.02
C GLU A 94 8.14 41.32 -0.51
N GLU A 95 8.04 41.48 -1.83
CA GLU A 95 7.86 42.79 -2.47
C GLU A 95 6.38 43.12 -2.76
N ALA A 96 5.45 42.22 -2.42
CA ALA A 96 4.04 42.42 -2.69
C ALA A 96 3.42 43.43 -1.71
N PRO A 97 2.46 44.27 -2.15
CA PRO A 97 1.67 45.08 -1.24
C PRO A 97 0.99 44.21 -0.17
N PHE A 98 0.91 44.72 1.06
CA PHE A 98 0.37 44.00 2.21
C PHE A 98 -0.97 43.29 1.91
N GLU A 99 -1.90 43.97 1.22
CA GLU A 99 -3.20 43.38 0.89
C GLU A 99 -3.10 42.15 -0.04
N ILE A 100 -2.13 42.12 -0.95
CA ILE A 100 -1.89 40.97 -1.84
C ILE A 100 -1.30 39.80 -1.05
N ALA A 101 -0.34 40.08 -0.17
CA ALA A 101 0.22 39.07 0.73
C ALA A 101 -0.86 38.48 1.65
N ARG A 102 -1.66 39.35 2.27
CA ARG A 102 -2.78 38.97 3.16
C ARG A 102 -3.79 38.08 2.45
N GLN A 103 -4.29 38.48 1.29
CA GLN A 103 -5.24 37.68 0.51
C GLN A 103 -4.67 36.33 0.08
N THR A 104 -3.37 36.27 -0.21
CA THR A 104 -2.72 35.03 -0.63
C THR A 104 -2.59 34.03 0.52
N LEU A 105 -2.26 34.51 1.72
CA LEU A 105 -2.01 33.70 2.91
C LEU A 105 -3.28 33.26 3.62
N GLU A 106 -4.29 34.12 3.73
CA GLU A 106 -5.54 33.81 4.42
C GLU A 106 -6.43 32.85 3.61
N ARG A 107 -6.13 32.62 2.32
CA ARG A 107 -6.89 31.71 1.48
C ARG A 107 -6.58 30.25 1.83
N THR A 108 -7.57 29.54 2.36
CA THR A 108 -7.52 28.08 2.57
C THR A 108 -7.15 27.36 1.27
N LYS A 109 -5.99 26.68 1.26
CA LYS A 109 -5.49 25.95 0.08
C LYS A 109 -5.87 24.47 0.06
N ALA A 110 -6.07 23.86 1.22
CA ALA A 110 -6.38 22.44 1.33
C ALA A 110 -7.26 22.14 2.55
N GLY A 111 -8.18 21.19 2.40
CA GLY A 111 -8.86 20.51 3.49
C GLY A 111 -8.43 19.05 3.50
N ILE A 112 -7.82 18.60 4.59
CA ILE A 112 -7.36 17.21 4.73
C ILE A 112 -8.27 16.52 5.73
N VAL A 113 -8.94 15.45 5.29
CA VAL A 113 -9.77 14.61 6.16
C VAL A 113 -9.02 13.31 6.42
N PHE A 114 -8.58 13.13 7.66
CA PHE A 114 -8.07 11.83 8.10
C PHE A 114 -9.26 10.94 8.46
N THR A 115 -9.62 10.05 7.55
CA THR A 115 -10.61 9.01 7.84
C THR A 115 -9.91 7.83 8.51
N ALA A 116 -10.49 7.33 9.61
CA ALA A 116 -10.04 6.08 10.18
C ALA A 116 -10.32 4.94 9.19
N HIS A 117 -9.31 4.15 8.83
CA HIS A 117 -9.56 2.86 8.20
C HIS A 117 -9.58 1.80 9.32
N PRO A 118 -10.74 1.21 9.66
CA PRO A 118 -10.91 0.40 10.87
C PRO A 118 -10.16 -0.96 10.85
N THR A 119 -9.44 -1.28 9.79
CA THR A 119 -8.90 -2.63 9.52
C THR A 119 -7.41 -2.68 9.22
N PHE A 120 -6.70 -1.54 9.22
CA PHE A 120 -5.26 -1.50 8.88
C PHE A 120 -4.45 -0.62 9.84
N ALA A 121 -4.58 -0.89 11.14
CA ALA A 121 -3.66 -0.33 12.12
C ALA A 121 -2.28 -1.00 11.98
N LEU A 122 -1.49 -0.55 11.00
CA LEU A 122 -0.08 -0.91 10.90
C LEU A 122 0.63 -0.52 12.20
N SER A 123 1.56 -1.35 12.68
CA SER A 123 2.39 -1.00 13.84
C SER A 123 3.17 0.30 13.57
N ARG A 124 3.55 1.02 14.63
CA ARG A 124 4.39 2.23 14.50
C ARG A 124 5.67 1.95 13.71
N LYS A 125 6.29 0.78 13.94
CA LYS A 125 7.49 0.33 13.22
C LYS A 125 7.23 0.14 11.73
N ALA A 126 6.11 -0.47 11.35
CA ALA A 126 5.76 -0.64 9.94
C ALA A 126 5.48 0.70 9.25
N ARG A 127 4.84 1.66 9.95
CA ARG A 127 4.65 3.02 9.42
C ARG A 127 5.96 3.75 9.20
N GLN A 128 6.90 3.66 10.14
CA GLN A 128 8.24 4.24 10.00
C GLN A 128 8.98 3.65 8.79
N LEU A 129 8.97 2.32 8.67
CA LEU A 129 9.62 1.62 7.56
C LEU A 129 9.09 2.05 6.19
N ILE A 130 7.77 2.28 6.08
CA ILE A 130 7.18 2.83 4.84
C ILE A 130 7.75 4.21 4.54
N GLY A 131 7.89 5.08 5.54
CA GLY A 131 8.47 6.41 5.38
C GLY A 131 9.93 6.36 4.96
N ASP A 132 10.74 5.51 5.62
CA ASP A 132 12.17 5.37 5.33
C ASP A 132 12.43 4.83 3.91
N LEU A 133 11.55 3.96 3.41
CA LEU A 133 11.63 3.39 2.06
C LEU A 133 10.98 4.26 0.98
N ALA A 134 10.22 5.29 1.36
CA ALA A 134 9.54 6.20 0.44
C ALA A 134 10.47 7.34 0.05
N VAL A 135 11.48 7.03 -0.75
CA VAL A 135 12.41 7.96 -1.40
C VAL A 135 12.23 7.98 -2.90
#